data_AF-A0A849SEN2-F1
#
_entry.id   AF-A0A849SEN2-F1
#
_cell.length_a   1.000
_cell.length_b   1.000
_cell.length_c   1.000
_cell.angle_alpha   90.00
_cell.angle_beta   90.00
_cell.angle_gamma   90.00
#
_symmetry.space_group_name_H-M   'P 1'
#
loop_
_entity.id
_entity.type
_entity.pdbx_description
1 polymer ?
#
loop_
_entity_poly.entity_id
_entity_poly.type
_entity_poly.pdbx_seq_one_letter_code
_entity_poly.pdbx_strand_id
1 'polypeptide(L)'
;MKRLHAAALFTLGLLAGCMASSPPSPPAPSGSAALPPESPLGSPFAQAAGTAGGRCAPLLIDRTDLRIGTTVHFDRIPSRTELYELHQVMGLAHVVVTLPEWPDDYANVASIEGLPPESDLIVVLPGYPASRAQAEQWNFARNVQLRIVVLVKAPPASSVTLEDLNQMRALERVICEMDQPSRSGFERLQRPLSFRKVIE
;
A
#
# COMPACT_ATOMS: atom_id res chain seq x y z
N MET A 1 5.75 12.00 -71.05
CA MET A 1 5.30 13.32 -71.54
C MET A 1 4.44 13.99 -70.48
N LYS A 2 4.74 15.27 -70.21
CA LYS A 2 3.91 16.34 -69.59
C LYS A 2 3.44 16.20 -68.13
N ARG A 3 3.80 17.25 -67.39
CA ARG A 3 3.56 17.57 -65.98
C ARG A 3 2.22 18.31 -65.79
N LEU A 4 1.94 18.60 -64.51
CA LEU A 4 1.18 19.74 -63.95
C LEU A 4 -0.33 19.50 -63.70
N HIS A 5 -1.02 20.06 -62.68
CA HIS A 5 -0.78 21.19 -61.78
C HIS A 5 -1.45 20.94 -60.41
N ALA A 6 -0.86 21.53 -59.36
CA ALA A 6 -1.48 21.78 -58.06
C ALA A 6 -2.54 22.89 -58.13
N ALA A 7 -3.48 22.91 -57.18
CA ALA A 7 -4.21 24.12 -56.83
C ALA A 7 -4.55 24.11 -55.33
N ALA A 8 -3.74 24.86 -54.57
CA ALA A 8 -4.07 25.30 -53.22
C ALA A 8 -5.10 26.44 -53.30
N LEU A 9 -6.11 26.43 -52.42
CA LEU A 9 -7.00 27.56 -52.21
C LEU A 9 -6.84 28.05 -50.76
N PHE A 10 -6.11 29.15 -50.64
CA PHE A 10 -6.08 30.06 -49.51
C PHE A 10 -7.02 31.22 -49.82
N THR A 11 -7.82 31.69 -48.84
CA THR A 11 -8.15 33.10 -48.48
C THR A 11 -9.51 33.14 -47.76
N LEU A 12 -9.62 33.53 -46.48
CA LEU A 12 -9.50 34.86 -45.86
C LEU A 12 -10.79 35.72 -45.95
N GLY A 13 -11.37 36.06 -44.79
CA GLY A 13 -12.35 37.14 -44.58
C GLY A 13 -12.65 37.27 -43.07
N LEU A 14 -11.95 38.13 -42.31
CA LEU A 14 -12.21 39.58 -42.06
C LEU A 14 -13.60 39.82 -41.43
N LEU A 15 -13.67 39.98 -40.10
CA LEU A 15 -13.57 41.24 -39.32
C LEU A 15 -14.87 42.05 -39.24
N ALA A 16 -15.45 42.11 -38.03
CA ALA A 16 -16.04 43.28 -37.35
C ALA A 16 -16.73 42.75 -36.07
N GLY A 17 -16.52 43.23 -34.85
CA GLY A 17 -15.96 44.50 -34.39
C GLY A 17 -16.92 45.06 -33.33
N CYS A 18 -16.47 45.16 -32.08
CA CYS A 18 -16.95 46.16 -31.11
C CYS A 18 -15.89 46.31 -30.02
N MET A 19 -14.97 47.24 -30.28
CA MET A 19 -14.07 47.81 -29.29
C MET A 19 -14.83 48.87 -28.50
N ALA A 20 -14.82 48.79 -27.17
CA ALA A 20 -14.99 49.95 -26.32
C ALA A 20 -13.84 49.93 -25.29
N SER A 21 -12.87 50.82 -25.50
CA SER A 21 -11.68 51.07 -24.69
C SER A 21 -11.97 52.11 -23.61
N SER A 22 -11.38 52.01 -22.41
CA SER A 22 -10.28 52.86 -21.88
C SER A 22 -10.28 52.81 -20.32
N PRO A 23 -9.27 53.29 -19.54
CA PRO A 23 -7.80 53.44 -19.70
C PRO A 23 -6.99 52.77 -18.51
N PRO A 24 -5.63 52.91 -18.40
CA PRO A 24 -4.73 51.91 -17.78
C PRO A 24 -4.08 52.30 -16.41
N SER A 25 -3.64 51.31 -15.59
CA SER A 25 -2.35 51.24 -14.80
C SER A 25 -2.34 50.17 -13.65
N PRO A 26 -1.15 49.76 -13.09
CA PRO A 26 -0.75 48.36 -12.78
C PRO A 26 -0.62 48.05 -11.24
N PRO A 27 0.05 47.00 -10.68
CA PRO A 27 0.66 45.74 -11.20
C PRO A 27 0.37 44.42 -10.40
N ALA A 28 0.65 43.25 -11.03
CA ALA A 28 1.14 41.95 -10.47
C ALA A 28 0.27 41.14 -9.45
N PRO A 29 0.68 39.93 -9.00
CA PRO A 29 0.27 38.64 -9.57
C PRO A 29 -0.41 37.69 -8.54
N SER A 30 -0.81 36.50 -9.02
CA SER A 30 -1.12 35.28 -8.25
C SER A 30 -2.54 35.12 -7.70
N GLY A 31 -3.27 34.17 -8.29
CA GLY A 31 -4.53 33.65 -7.76
C GLY A 31 -4.58 32.14 -7.97
N SER A 32 -3.77 31.42 -7.19
CA SER A 32 -3.86 29.97 -7.03
C SER A 32 -5.26 29.62 -6.53
N ALA A 33 -5.94 28.67 -7.16
CA ALA A 33 -7.20 28.14 -6.67
C ALA A 33 -6.99 27.62 -5.24
N ALA A 34 -7.69 28.22 -4.29
CA ALA A 34 -7.61 27.86 -2.88
C ALA A 34 -8.20 26.46 -2.66
N LEU A 35 -7.37 25.53 -2.18
CA LEU A 35 -7.81 24.27 -1.58
C LEU A 35 -8.64 24.58 -0.33
N PRO A 36 -9.69 23.78 -0.02
CA PRO A 36 -10.48 23.96 1.18
C PRO A 36 -9.62 23.74 2.43
N PRO A 37 -9.95 24.40 3.57
CA PRO A 37 -9.13 24.35 4.77
C PRO A 37 -9.04 22.93 5.33
N GLU A 38 -7.82 22.47 5.56
CA GLU A 38 -7.51 21.23 6.27
C GLU A 38 -8.08 21.32 7.69
N SER A 39 -9.01 20.42 8.02
CA SER A 39 -9.51 20.25 9.38
C SER A 39 -8.35 19.88 10.31
N PRO A 40 -8.24 20.47 11.53
CA PRO A 40 -7.16 20.16 12.47
C PRO A 40 -7.17 18.71 12.98
N LEU A 41 -8.24 17.97 12.72
CA LEU A 41 -8.35 16.54 13.06
C LEU A 41 -7.89 15.62 11.95
N GLY A 42 -7.57 16.15 10.76
CA GLY A 42 -7.34 15.33 9.56
C GLY A 42 -8.57 14.49 9.20
N SER A 43 -8.65 14.01 7.97
CA SER A 43 -9.51 12.88 7.66
C SER A 43 -8.62 11.64 7.66
N PRO A 44 -9.00 10.53 8.32
CA PRO A 44 -8.23 9.28 8.24
C PRO A 44 -8.16 8.74 6.80
N PHE A 45 -8.97 9.30 5.88
CA PHE A 45 -8.98 8.98 4.46
C PHE A 45 -8.18 9.97 3.60
N ALA A 46 -7.84 11.17 4.11
CA ALA A 46 -7.16 12.19 3.32
C ALA A 46 -5.67 11.89 3.12
N GLN A 47 -5.06 11.08 3.99
CA GLN A 47 -3.62 10.79 3.95
C GLN A 47 -3.26 9.50 3.20
N ALA A 48 -4.20 8.88 2.48
CA ALA A 48 -3.92 7.72 1.63
C ALA A 48 -3.44 8.13 0.22
N ALA A 49 -3.58 9.40 -0.17
CA ALA A 49 -3.30 9.85 -1.54
C ALA A 49 -1.84 10.31 -1.80
N GLY A 50 -0.96 10.26 -0.78
CA GLY A 50 0.33 10.97 -0.84
C GLY A 50 1.59 10.19 -0.45
N THR A 51 1.50 8.95 0.01
CA THR A 51 2.70 8.11 0.18
C THR A 51 3.00 7.43 -1.15
N ALA A 52 4.10 7.82 -1.79
CA ALA A 52 4.65 7.10 -2.92
C ALA A 52 4.90 5.64 -2.49
N GLY A 53 4.03 4.72 -2.92
CA GLY A 53 4.04 3.32 -2.47
C GLY A 53 3.07 2.99 -1.32
N GLY A 54 2.06 3.83 -1.08
CA GLY A 54 1.03 3.72 -0.04
C GLY A 54 0.27 2.40 -0.06
N ARG A 55 0.89 1.38 0.54
CA ARG A 55 0.21 0.15 0.94
C ARG A 55 -0.67 0.53 2.12
N CYS A 56 -1.91 0.88 1.85
CA CYS A 56 -2.94 0.90 2.87
C CYS A 56 -2.91 -0.48 3.52
N ALA A 57 -2.46 -0.56 4.78
CA ALA A 57 -2.49 -1.81 5.50
C ALA A 57 -3.93 -2.33 5.43
N PRO A 58 -4.18 -3.52 4.85
CA PRO A 58 -5.53 -4.03 4.77
C PRO A 58 -6.06 -4.05 6.20
N LEU A 59 -7.20 -3.38 6.43
CA LEU A 59 -7.90 -3.52 7.68
C LEU A 59 -8.34 -4.99 7.75
N LEU A 60 -7.53 -5.81 8.40
CA LEU A 60 -7.84 -7.21 8.67
C LEU A 60 -8.89 -7.21 9.76
N ILE A 61 -10.13 -6.92 9.38
CA ILE A 61 -11.28 -7.29 10.20
C ILE A 61 -11.38 -8.80 10.05
N ASP A 62 -10.75 -9.51 10.97
CA ASP A 62 -11.01 -10.92 11.11
C ASP A 62 -12.45 -11.09 11.60
N ARG A 63 -13.23 -11.94 10.93
CA ARG A 63 -14.62 -12.20 11.30
C ARG A 63 -14.74 -12.86 12.67
N THR A 64 -13.67 -13.47 13.15
CA THR A 64 -13.59 -14.08 14.49
C THR A 64 -12.99 -13.16 15.54
N ASP A 65 -12.37 -12.06 15.14
CA ASP A 65 -11.72 -11.12 16.05
C ASP A 65 -12.59 -9.88 16.23
N LEU A 66 -13.63 -10.05 17.05
CA LEU A 66 -14.52 -8.96 17.48
C LEU A 66 -13.89 -8.13 18.61
N ARG A 67 -12.57 -8.25 18.83
CA ARG A 67 -11.87 -7.47 19.86
C ARG A 67 -11.92 -6.00 19.49
N ILE A 68 -12.73 -5.27 20.23
CA ILE A 68 -12.72 -3.81 20.20
C ILE A 68 -11.47 -3.39 20.96
N GLY A 69 -10.56 -2.72 20.28
CA GLY A 69 -9.33 -2.22 20.88
C GLY A 69 -8.60 -1.23 20.00
N THR A 70 -7.49 -0.74 20.52
CA THR A 70 -6.58 0.19 19.85
C THR A 70 -5.72 -0.59 18.86
N THR A 71 -5.62 -0.08 17.64
CA THR A 71 -4.70 -0.57 16.61
C THR A 71 -3.60 0.45 16.40
N VAL A 72 -2.34 0.04 16.52
CA VAL A 72 -1.18 0.87 16.20
C VAL A 72 -0.55 0.38 14.91
N HIS A 73 -0.17 1.31 14.03
CA HIS A 73 0.42 0.99 12.73
C HIS A 73 1.84 1.53 12.62
N PHE A 74 2.76 0.69 12.16
CA PHE A 74 4.13 1.04 11.81
C PHE A 74 4.42 0.70 10.35
N ASP A 75 5.25 1.50 9.70
CA ASP A 75 5.78 1.30 8.35
C ASP A 75 7.17 0.64 8.33
N ARG A 76 7.65 0.26 9.52
CA ARG A 76 8.95 -0.38 9.77
C ARG A 76 8.85 -1.26 11.01
N ILE A 77 9.88 -2.07 11.25
CA ILE A 77 10.00 -2.80 12.51
C ILE A 77 10.12 -1.79 13.67
N PRO A 78 9.21 -1.83 14.67
CA PRO A 78 9.26 -0.91 15.80
C PRO A 78 10.51 -1.15 16.65
N SER A 79 11.07 -0.06 17.16
CA SER A 79 12.20 -0.10 18.09
C SER A 79 11.76 -0.64 19.46
N ARG A 80 12.74 -1.07 20.27
CA ARG A 80 12.46 -1.53 21.64
C ARG A 80 11.77 -0.47 22.52
N THR A 81 12.10 0.80 22.33
CA THR A 81 11.47 1.90 23.07
C THR A 81 10.01 2.06 22.68
N GLU A 82 9.71 2.05 21.38
CA GLU A 82 8.32 2.12 20.89
C GLU A 82 7.50 0.93 21.40
N LEU A 83 8.06 -0.28 21.38
CA LEU A 83 7.40 -1.47 21.93
C LEU A 83 7.16 -1.37 23.45
N TYR A 84 8.07 -0.75 24.19
CA TYR A 84 7.86 -0.47 25.61
C TYR A 84 6.72 0.52 25.83
N GLU A 85 6.63 1.57 25.02
CA GLU A 85 5.51 2.53 25.07
C GLU A 85 4.16 1.88 24.76
N LEU A 86 4.12 0.87 23.89
CA LEU A 86 2.89 0.13 23.60
C LEU A 86 2.27 -0.56 24.83
N HIS A 87 3.07 -0.90 25.85
CA HIS A 87 2.54 -1.45 27.11
C HIS A 87 1.68 -0.44 27.89
N GLN A 88 1.80 0.85 27.59
CA GLN A 88 1.02 1.92 28.20
C GLN A 88 -0.26 2.25 27.42
N VAL A 89 -0.41 1.67 26.22
CA VAL A 89 -1.59 1.88 25.37
C VAL A 89 -2.76 1.05 25.89
N MET A 90 -3.76 1.74 26.44
CA MET A 90 -4.96 1.06 26.94
C MET A 90 -5.72 0.37 25.80
N GLY A 91 -6.09 -0.89 26.05
CA GLY A 91 -6.88 -1.68 25.12
C GLY A 91 -6.17 -1.99 23.80
N LEU A 92 -4.84 -2.03 23.78
CA LEU A 92 -4.09 -2.44 22.59
C LEU A 92 -4.51 -3.85 22.15
N ALA A 93 -5.13 -3.94 20.97
CA ALA A 93 -5.54 -5.21 20.38
C ALA A 93 -4.57 -5.64 19.28
N HIS A 94 -4.19 -4.70 18.40
CA HIS A 94 -3.41 -5.03 17.21
C HIS A 94 -2.25 -4.06 17.02
N VAL A 95 -1.11 -4.63 16.62
CA VAL A 95 0.03 -3.89 16.11
C VAL A 95 0.25 -4.33 14.67
N VAL A 96 0.03 -3.41 13.75
CA VAL A 96 0.19 -3.67 12.31
C VAL A 96 1.54 -3.11 11.88
N VAL A 97 2.34 -3.93 11.21
CA VAL A 97 3.64 -3.54 10.66
C VAL A 97 3.62 -3.79 9.17
N THR A 98 3.68 -2.73 8.37
CA THR A 98 3.76 -2.81 6.91
C THR A 98 5.18 -2.56 6.47
N LEU A 99 5.87 -3.59 6.00
CA LEU A 99 7.27 -3.44 5.61
C LEU A 99 7.40 -3.07 4.13
N PRO A 100 8.38 -2.23 3.77
CA PRO A 100 8.64 -1.85 2.38
C PRO A 100 9.18 -3.04 1.56
N GLU A 101 9.87 -3.97 2.22
CA GLU A 101 10.51 -5.17 1.66
C GLU A 101 10.58 -6.30 2.70
N TRP A 102 11.02 -7.48 2.27
CA TRP A 102 11.28 -8.60 3.17
C TRP A 102 12.59 -8.37 3.94
N PRO A 103 12.60 -8.52 5.27
CA PRO A 103 13.84 -8.48 6.04
C PRO A 103 14.79 -9.60 5.61
N ASP A 104 16.09 -9.32 5.58
CA ASP A 104 17.09 -10.32 5.19
C ASP A 104 17.44 -11.33 6.28
N ASP A 105 17.37 -10.90 7.54
CA ASP A 105 17.76 -11.71 8.70
C ASP A 105 16.83 -11.49 9.90
N TYR A 106 16.73 -12.52 10.73
CA TYR A 106 15.92 -12.52 11.95
C TYR A 106 16.35 -11.43 12.92
N ALA A 107 17.64 -11.09 12.98
CA ALA A 107 18.15 -10.03 13.83
C ALA A 107 17.45 -8.67 13.56
N ASN A 108 17.02 -8.42 12.33
CA ASN A 108 16.33 -7.19 11.95
C ASN A 108 14.87 -7.14 12.43
N VAL A 109 14.29 -8.28 12.79
CA VAL A 109 12.90 -8.39 13.25
C VAL A 109 12.80 -8.83 14.70
N ALA A 110 13.90 -9.21 15.35
CA ALA A 110 13.90 -9.75 16.71
C ALA A 110 13.31 -8.80 17.77
N SER A 111 13.23 -7.49 17.51
CA SER A 111 12.60 -6.55 18.44
C SER A 111 11.13 -6.87 18.66
N ILE A 112 10.42 -7.41 17.66
CA ILE A 112 8.98 -7.69 17.74
C ILE A 112 8.60 -8.63 18.89
N GLU A 113 9.55 -9.44 19.38
CA GLU A 113 9.33 -10.31 20.54
C GLU A 113 9.10 -9.55 21.86
N GLY A 114 9.36 -8.24 21.88
CA GLY A 114 9.04 -7.35 23.00
C GLY A 114 7.61 -6.80 22.97
N LEU A 115 6.71 -7.31 22.13
CA LEU A 115 5.32 -6.87 22.10
C LEU A 115 4.53 -7.29 23.36
N PRO A 116 3.52 -6.50 23.78
CA PRO A 116 2.62 -6.91 24.85
C PRO A 116 1.93 -8.25 24.53
N PRO A 117 1.91 -9.21 25.46
CA PRO A 117 1.50 -10.59 25.18
C PRO A 117 0.01 -10.73 24.81
N GLU A 118 -0.83 -9.78 25.21
CA GLU A 118 -2.26 -9.71 24.88
C GLU A 118 -2.56 -9.19 23.47
N SER A 119 -1.57 -8.59 22.81
CA SER A 119 -1.71 -7.94 21.49
C SER A 119 -1.30 -8.86 20.34
N ASP A 120 -1.99 -8.72 19.20
CA ASP A 120 -1.66 -9.43 17.97
C ASP A 120 -0.71 -8.61 17.11
N LEU A 121 0.29 -9.27 16.53
CA LEU A 121 1.18 -8.68 15.55
C LEU A 121 0.75 -9.09 14.15
N ILE A 122 0.37 -8.12 13.33
CA ILE A 122 0.04 -8.32 11.92
C ILE A 122 1.18 -7.73 11.09
N VAL A 123 1.89 -8.57 10.33
CA VAL A 123 2.94 -8.11 9.42
C VAL A 123 2.45 -8.21 7.98
N VAL A 124 2.51 -7.09 7.27
CA VAL A 124 2.14 -6.99 5.86
C VAL A 124 3.43 -6.92 5.03
N LEU A 125 3.69 -7.97 4.25
CA LEU A 125 4.88 -8.13 3.43
C LEU A 125 4.55 -7.99 1.94
N PRO A 126 5.43 -7.38 1.15
CA PRO A 126 5.20 -7.21 -0.28
C PRO A 126 5.87 -8.27 -1.13
N GLY A 127 5.21 -8.66 -2.21
CA GLY A 127 5.75 -9.62 -3.15
C GLY A 127 6.09 -10.96 -2.48
N TYR A 128 6.90 -11.74 -3.18
CA TYR A 128 7.38 -13.03 -2.67
C TYR A 128 8.72 -12.85 -1.95
N PRO A 129 9.03 -13.72 -0.97
CA PRO A 129 10.36 -13.74 -0.37
C PRO A 129 11.40 -14.01 -1.46
N ALA A 130 12.54 -13.32 -1.39
CA ALA A 130 13.63 -13.51 -2.36
C ALA A 130 14.37 -14.84 -2.16
N SER A 131 14.31 -15.40 -0.95
CA SER A 131 14.90 -16.68 -0.61
C SER A 131 14.07 -17.43 0.44
N ARG A 132 14.28 -18.74 0.52
CA ARG A 132 13.69 -19.58 1.57
C ARG A 132 14.04 -19.10 2.99
N ALA A 133 15.27 -18.61 3.20
CA ALA A 133 15.71 -18.09 4.49
C ALA A 133 14.87 -16.89 4.96
N GLN A 134 14.53 -15.97 4.04
CA GLN A 134 13.67 -14.83 4.35
C GLN A 134 12.23 -15.26 4.74
N ALA A 135 11.74 -16.38 4.21
CA ALA A 135 10.45 -16.95 4.60
C ALA A 135 10.53 -17.66 5.96
N GLU A 136 11.57 -18.46 6.18
CA GLU A 136 11.73 -19.31 7.36
C GLU A 136 12.02 -18.52 8.64
N GLN A 137 12.70 -17.37 8.56
CA GLN A 137 13.07 -16.58 9.74
C GLN A 137 11.87 -16.21 10.63
N TRP A 138 10.69 -16.01 10.04
CA TRP A 138 9.47 -15.68 10.77
C TRP A 138 8.99 -16.81 11.68
N ASN A 139 9.44 -18.05 11.46
CA ASN A 139 9.12 -19.18 12.33
C ASN A 139 9.84 -19.12 13.69
N PHE A 140 10.89 -18.28 13.82
CA PHE A 140 11.64 -18.09 15.07
C PHE A 140 10.91 -17.19 16.07
N ALA A 141 10.08 -16.25 15.60
CA ALA A 141 9.24 -15.41 16.47
C ALA A 141 8.12 -16.25 17.11
N ARG A 142 8.40 -16.87 18.26
CA ARG A 142 7.49 -17.80 18.95
C ARG A 142 6.73 -17.16 20.11
N ASN A 143 7.23 -16.05 20.63
CA ASN A 143 6.71 -15.42 21.84
C ASN A 143 5.57 -14.42 21.55
N VAL A 144 5.16 -14.27 20.29
CA VAL A 144 4.17 -13.29 19.84
C VAL A 144 3.10 -13.98 18.99
N GLN A 145 1.87 -13.51 19.10
CA GLN A 145 0.77 -13.90 18.21
C GLN A 145 0.96 -13.23 16.84
N LEU A 146 1.79 -13.86 16.02
CA LEU A 146 2.17 -13.34 14.71
C LEU A 146 1.22 -13.84 13.61
N ARG A 147 0.73 -12.89 12.80
CA ARG A 147 -0.08 -13.10 11.60
C ARG A 147 0.59 -12.38 10.43
N ILE A 148 0.92 -13.11 9.37
CA ILE A 148 1.58 -12.55 8.18
C ILE A 148 0.61 -12.52 7.02
N VAL A 149 0.55 -11.37 6.36
CA VAL A 149 -0.19 -11.16 5.11
C VAL A 149 0.79 -10.77 4.01
N VAL A 150 0.76 -11.52 2.91
CA VAL A 150 1.64 -11.28 1.76
C VAL A 150 0.84 -10.66 0.62
N LEU A 151 1.25 -9.49 0.15
CA LEU A 151 0.62 -8.74 -0.94
C LEU A 151 1.40 -8.94 -2.23
N VAL A 152 0.83 -9.62 -3.22
CA VAL A 152 1.49 -9.93 -4.51
C VAL A 152 0.71 -9.32 -5.67
N LYS A 153 1.37 -9.07 -6.79
CA LYS A 153 0.74 -8.50 -8.00
C LYS A 153 0.43 -9.53 -9.09
N ALA A 154 0.95 -10.74 -8.94
CA ALA A 154 0.84 -11.80 -9.93
C ALA A 154 1.09 -13.16 -9.24
N PRO A 155 0.67 -14.28 -9.87
CA PRO A 155 1.09 -15.61 -9.45
C PRO A 155 2.62 -15.76 -9.43
N PRO A 156 3.18 -16.65 -8.58
CA PRO A 156 4.61 -16.85 -8.51
C PRO A 156 5.10 -17.55 -9.79
N ALA A 157 6.31 -17.19 -10.23
CA ALA A 157 6.93 -17.81 -11.41
C ALA A 157 7.33 -19.27 -11.19
N SER A 158 7.48 -19.71 -9.93
CA SER A 158 7.94 -21.04 -9.56
C SER A 158 7.07 -21.64 -8.45
N SER A 159 6.84 -22.95 -8.50
CA SER A 159 6.15 -23.68 -7.43
C SER A 159 6.96 -23.75 -6.14
N VAL A 160 8.29 -23.57 -6.20
CA VAL A 160 9.16 -23.56 -5.01
C VAL A 160 8.75 -22.43 -4.06
N THR A 161 8.44 -21.25 -4.60
CA THR A 161 7.95 -20.12 -3.81
C THR A 161 6.65 -20.45 -3.07
N LEU A 162 5.76 -21.24 -3.68
CA LEU A 162 4.54 -21.69 -3.00
C LEU A 162 4.83 -22.68 -1.88
N GLU A 163 5.82 -23.57 -2.08
CA GLU A 163 6.27 -24.49 -1.05
C GLU A 163 6.87 -23.75 0.15
N ASP A 164 7.69 -22.72 -0.09
CA ASP A 164 8.26 -21.87 0.95
C ASP A 164 7.15 -21.15 1.75
N LEU A 165 6.16 -20.56 1.06
CA LEU A 165 5.00 -19.92 1.71
C LEU A 165 4.19 -20.93 2.53
N ASN A 166 3.95 -22.13 2.01
CA ASN A 166 3.21 -23.18 2.71
C ASN A 166 3.92 -23.67 3.98
N GLN A 167 5.24 -23.48 4.10
CA GLN A 167 6.01 -23.85 5.28
C GLN A 167 6.02 -22.75 6.37
N MET A 168 5.63 -21.52 6.04
CA MET A 168 5.55 -20.44 7.02
C MET A 168 4.42 -20.71 8.02
N ARG A 169 4.75 -20.82 9.31
CA ARG A 169 3.79 -21.09 10.40
C ARG A 169 2.79 -19.95 10.54
N ALA A 170 3.29 -18.72 10.49
CA ALA A 170 2.52 -17.52 10.74
C ALA A 170 1.86 -16.92 9.49
N LEU A 171 2.03 -17.55 8.31
CA LEU A 171 1.38 -17.06 7.08
C LEU A 171 -0.12 -17.28 7.17
N GLU A 172 -0.85 -16.19 7.35
CA GLU A 172 -2.29 -16.20 7.43
C GLU A 172 -2.93 -16.16 6.04
N ARG A 173 -2.43 -15.29 5.15
CA ARG A 173 -3.07 -15.04 3.87
C ARG A 173 -2.12 -14.50 2.82
N VAL A 174 -2.38 -14.88 1.57
CA VAL A 174 -1.84 -14.22 0.38
C VAL A 174 -2.95 -13.41 -0.28
N ILE A 175 -2.70 -12.14 -0.56
CA ILE A 175 -3.61 -11.24 -1.29
C ILE A 175 -2.96 -10.92 -2.62
N CYS A 176 -3.61 -11.31 -3.71
CA CYS A 176 -3.16 -11.02 -5.06
C CYS A 176 -3.93 -9.82 -5.64
N GLU A 177 -3.22 -8.78 -6.02
CA GLU A 177 -3.76 -7.62 -6.72
C GLU A 177 -3.83 -7.94 -8.22
N MET A 178 -5.04 -8.10 -8.76
CA MET A 178 -5.26 -8.49 -10.16
C MET A 178 -6.51 -7.82 -10.72
N ASP A 179 -6.46 -7.42 -11.98
CA ASP A 179 -7.62 -6.84 -12.68
C ASP A 179 -8.71 -7.89 -12.92
N GLN A 180 -8.28 -9.12 -13.26
CA GLN A 180 -9.13 -10.29 -13.44
C GLN A 180 -8.71 -11.39 -12.44
N PRO A 181 -9.39 -11.49 -11.28
CA PRO A 181 -9.11 -12.51 -10.29
C PRO A 181 -9.11 -13.93 -10.86
N SER A 182 -8.00 -14.65 -10.71
CA SER A 182 -7.86 -16.05 -11.14
C SER A 182 -7.00 -16.83 -10.16
N ARG A 183 -7.35 -18.10 -9.91
CA ARG A 183 -6.53 -19.01 -9.11
C ARG A 183 -5.38 -19.64 -9.90
N SER A 184 -5.26 -19.34 -11.19
CA SER A 184 -4.19 -19.91 -12.01
C SER A 184 -2.82 -19.53 -11.47
N GLY A 185 -1.92 -20.51 -11.33
CA GLY A 185 -0.60 -20.35 -10.72
C GLY A 185 -0.58 -20.38 -9.18
N PHE A 186 -1.75 -20.49 -8.53
CA PHE A 186 -1.88 -20.64 -7.07
C PHE A 186 -2.46 -21.99 -6.65
N GLU A 187 -2.55 -22.96 -7.56
CA GLU A 187 -3.25 -24.23 -7.33
C GLU A 187 -2.61 -25.05 -6.20
N ARG A 188 -1.30 -24.90 -6.00
CA ARG A 188 -0.54 -25.59 -4.94
C ARG A 188 -0.46 -24.78 -3.63
N LEU A 189 -1.03 -23.57 -3.59
CA LEU A 189 -1.07 -22.77 -2.37
C LEU A 189 -2.07 -23.40 -1.39
N GLN A 190 -1.58 -23.82 -0.23
CA GLN A 190 -2.39 -24.41 0.85
C GLN A 190 -2.84 -23.37 1.87
N ARG A 191 -2.54 -22.10 1.61
CA ARG A 191 -2.88 -20.95 2.44
C ARG A 191 -4.08 -20.19 1.87
N PRO A 192 -4.85 -19.48 2.70
CA PRO A 192 -5.92 -18.61 2.23
C PRO A 192 -5.41 -17.64 1.15
N LEU A 193 -6.14 -17.62 0.02
CA LEU A 193 -5.90 -16.70 -1.09
C LEU A 193 -7.07 -15.73 -1.19
N SER A 194 -6.77 -14.45 -1.35
CA SER A 194 -7.76 -13.42 -1.65
C SER A 194 -7.31 -12.59 -2.84
N PHE A 195 -8.28 -11.98 -3.51
CA PHE A 195 -8.02 -11.11 -4.63
C PHE A 195 -8.47 -9.71 -4.30
N ARG A 196 -7.59 -8.75 -4.58
CA ARG A 196 -7.94 -7.33 -4.56
C ARG A 196 -8.04 -6.88 -6.01
N LYS A 197 -9.22 -6.44 -6.41
CA LYS A 197 -9.41 -5.84 -7.74
C LYS A 197 -8.80 -4.45 -7.72
N VAL A 198 -7.89 -4.18 -8.65
CA VAL A 198 -7.43 -2.81 -8.92
C VAL A 198 -8.53 -2.13 -9.74
N ILE A 199 -9.07 -1.03 -9.23
CA ILE A 199 -10.07 -0.22 -9.93
C ILE A 199 -9.31 1.05 -10.33
N GLU A 200 -9.08 1.19 -11.64
CA GLU A 200 -8.56 2.43 -12.25
C GLU A 200 -9.65 3.49 -12.39
#